data_AF-A0AAV1QGL1-F1
#
_entry.id   AF-A0AAV1QGL1-F1
#
_cell.length_a   1.000
_cell.length_b   1.000
_cell.length_c   1.000
_cell.angle_alpha   90.00
_cell.angle_beta   90.00
_cell.angle_gamma   90.00
#
_symmetry.space_group_name_H-M   'P 1'
#
loop_
_entity.id
_entity.type
_entity.pdbx_description
1 polymer ?
#
loop_
_entity_poly.entity_id
_entity_poly.type
_entity_poly.pdbx_seq_one_letter_code
_entity_poly.pdbx_strand_id
1 'polypeptide(L)'
;INAEFHRVTTIPLEARFMQKLDEKCIELIQVVRKKGGATREKTKLLPVVEKDTDISTRREIALKCLIINMRESVEDLIQEFLVSEKEEAEHILLGATMAIFIIGNLK
;
A
#
# COMPACT_ATOMS: atom_id res chain seq x y z
N ILE A 1 -4.24 20.10 -8.87
CA ILE A 1 -4.18 19.80 -7.42
C ILE A 1 -2.74 19.78 -6.87
N ASN A 2 -1.75 19.20 -7.57
CA ASN A 2 -0.40 18.99 -7.02
C ASN A 2 0.46 20.26 -6.76
N ALA A 3 0.48 21.23 -7.68
CA ALA A 3 1.40 22.38 -7.58
C ALA A 3 1.04 23.37 -6.45
N GLU A 4 -0.24 23.58 -6.20
CA GLU A 4 -0.70 24.55 -5.20
C GLU A 4 -0.55 24.02 -3.78
N PHE A 5 -0.76 22.71 -3.58
CA PHE A 5 -0.53 22.02 -2.31
C PHE A 5 0.96 21.97 -1.91
N HIS A 6 1.85 21.81 -2.87
CA HIS A 6 3.31 21.90 -2.65
C HIS A 6 3.73 23.31 -2.21
N ARG A 7 3.13 24.36 -2.80
CA ARG A 7 3.44 25.76 -2.48
C ARG A 7 3.08 26.16 -1.05
N VAL A 8 1.98 25.63 -0.51
CA VAL A 8 1.48 25.96 0.83
C VAL A 8 2.24 25.23 1.92
N THR A 9 2.57 23.95 1.72
CA THR A 9 3.19 23.15 2.77
C THR A 9 4.72 23.24 2.78
N THR A 10 5.36 23.56 1.65
CA THR A 10 6.83 23.48 1.43
C THR A 10 7.47 22.12 1.74
N ILE A 11 6.66 21.15 2.15
CA ILE A 11 7.05 19.79 2.47
C ILE A 11 6.78 18.96 1.22
N PRO A 12 7.75 18.17 0.73
CA PRO A 12 7.49 17.22 -0.35
C PRO A 12 6.60 16.09 0.20
N LEU A 13 5.28 16.31 0.21
CA LEU A 13 4.30 15.44 0.88
C LEU A 13 4.37 14.01 0.39
N GLU A 14 4.54 13.81 -0.92
CA GLU A 14 4.69 12.48 -1.52
C GLU A 14 5.94 11.77 -0.98
N ALA A 15 7.10 12.43 -1.02
CA ALA A 15 8.34 11.87 -0.49
C ALA A 15 8.24 11.60 1.02
N ARG A 16 7.63 12.52 1.79
CA ARG A 16 7.43 12.36 3.23
C ARG A 16 6.46 11.24 3.55
N PHE A 17 5.38 11.10 2.78
CA PHE A 17 4.43 10.00 2.90
C PHE A 17 5.13 8.68 2.62
N MET A 18 5.88 8.58 1.53
CA MET A 18 6.62 7.37 1.16
C MET A 18 7.67 6.99 2.22
N GLN A 19 8.40 7.98 2.75
CA GLN A 19 9.36 7.75 3.84
C GLN A 19 8.65 7.23 5.10
N LYS A 20 7.51 7.84 5.48
CA LYS A 20 6.74 7.39 6.66
C LYS A 20 6.11 6.02 6.45
N LEU A 21 5.69 5.72 5.23
CA LEU A 21 5.21 4.40 4.86
C LEU A 21 6.34 3.38 5.01
N ASP A 22 7.54 3.66 4.51
CA ASP A 22 8.71 2.77 4.64
C ASP A 22 9.05 2.46 6.10
N GLU A 23 9.10 3.49 6.94
CA GLU A 23 9.30 3.34 8.39
C GLU A 23 8.24 2.40 9.00
N LYS A 24 6.96 2.59 8.63
CA LYS A 24 5.85 1.80 9.16
C LYS A 24 5.74 0.40 8.58
N CYS A 25 6.17 0.17 7.34
CA CYS A 25 6.24 -1.16 6.74
C CYS A 25 7.13 -2.08 7.57
N ILE A 26 8.28 -1.59 8.03
CA ILE A 26 9.20 -2.35 8.90
C ILE A 26 8.50 -2.78 10.20
N GLU A 27 7.82 -1.84 10.87
CA GLU A 27 7.07 -2.12 12.10
C GLU A 27 5.94 -3.14 11.86
N LEU A 28 5.17 -2.98 10.77
CA LEU A 28 4.07 -3.87 10.39
C LEU A 28 4.56 -5.31 10.13
N ILE A 29 5.64 -5.47 9.38
CA ILE A 29 6.25 -6.77 9.12
C ILE A 29 6.66 -7.45 10.43
N GLN A 30 7.22 -6.70 11.38
CA GLN A 30 7.57 -7.23 12.70
C GLN A 30 6.33 -7.65 13.52
N VAL A 31 5.25 -6.88 13.47
CA VAL A 31 3.98 -7.23 14.13
C VAL A 31 3.40 -8.52 13.55
N VAL A 32 3.41 -8.65 12.22
CA VAL A 32 2.93 -9.85 11.50
C VAL A 32 3.75 -11.07 11.89
N ARG A 33 5.09 -10.95 11.98
CA ARG A 33 5.98 -12.00 12.48
C ARG A 33 5.62 -12.44 13.90
N LYS A 34 5.46 -11.49 14.83
CA LYS A 34 5.17 -11.77 16.25
C LYS A 34 3.81 -12.44 16.47
N LYS A 35 2.83 -12.14 15.62
CA LYS A 35 1.48 -12.74 15.69
C LYS A 35 1.37 -14.10 14.97
N GLY A 36 2.49 -14.65 14.48
CA GLY A 36 2.59 -15.84 13.62
C GLY A 36 2.13 -17.19 14.18
N GLY A 37 1.40 -17.23 15.30
CA GLY A 37 0.76 -18.45 15.82
C GLY A 37 -0.71 -18.64 15.42
N ALA A 38 -1.42 -17.58 15.02
CA ALA A 38 -2.89 -17.61 14.93
C ALA A 38 -3.49 -17.68 13.52
N THR A 39 -2.71 -17.53 12.43
CA THR A 39 -3.26 -17.65 11.06
C THR A 39 -2.17 -18.06 10.06
N ARG A 40 -2.22 -19.32 9.60
CA ARG A 40 -1.27 -19.94 8.65
C ARG A 40 -1.16 -19.25 7.29
N GLU A 41 -2.14 -18.43 6.90
CA GLU A 41 -2.06 -17.65 5.65
C GLU A 41 -1.18 -16.40 5.75
N LYS A 42 -1.09 -15.79 6.94
CA LYS A 42 -0.39 -14.52 7.18
C LYS A 42 1.13 -14.62 7.03
N THR A 43 1.68 -15.83 7.00
CA THR A 43 3.12 -16.11 6.92
C THR A 43 3.61 -16.43 5.51
N LYS A 44 2.74 -16.62 4.51
CA LYS A 44 3.17 -16.99 3.14
C LYS A 44 3.89 -15.87 2.39
N LEU A 45 3.61 -14.61 2.71
CA LEU A 45 4.21 -13.43 2.05
C LEU A 45 5.53 -12.99 2.70
N LEU A 46 5.79 -13.37 3.96
CA LEU A 46 7.00 -12.98 4.70
C LEU A 46 8.31 -13.46 4.05
N PRO A 47 8.41 -14.69 3.49
CA PRO A 47 9.62 -15.14 2.79
C PRO A 47 9.98 -14.29 1.57
N VAL A 48 9.00 -13.60 0.97
CA VAL A 48 9.24 -12.69 -0.16
C VAL A 48 9.91 -11.41 0.33
N VAL A 49 9.49 -10.88 1.48
CA VAL A 49 10.08 -9.69 2.12
C VAL A 49 11.49 -9.94 2.67
N GLU A 50 11.81 -11.19 3.00
CA GLU A 50 13.12 -11.62 3.49
C GLU A 50 14.16 -11.79 2.39
N LYS A 51 13.70 -11.92 1.15
CA LYS A 51 14.56 -11.68 -0.01
C LYS A 51 14.79 -10.17 -0.12
N ASP A 52 15.99 -9.78 -0.55
CA ASP A 52 16.38 -8.40 -0.79
C ASP A 52 15.55 -7.81 -1.95
N THR A 53 14.29 -7.52 -1.64
CA THR A 53 13.24 -7.07 -2.54
C THR A 53 13.26 -5.56 -2.59
N ASP A 54 12.90 -5.02 -3.75
CA ASP A 54 12.82 -3.58 -3.94
C ASP A 54 11.79 -2.95 -2.99
N ILE A 55 11.94 -1.65 -2.74
CA ILE A 55 11.13 -0.94 -1.75
C ILE A 55 9.63 -0.95 -2.11
N SER A 56 9.28 -0.98 -3.40
CA SER A 56 7.88 -1.02 -3.83
C SER A 56 7.25 -2.36 -3.47
N THR A 57 7.94 -3.48 -3.76
CA THR A 57 7.51 -4.82 -3.32
C THR A 57 7.35 -4.90 -1.80
N ARG A 58 8.26 -4.30 -1.02
CA ARG A 58 8.16 -4.28 0.45
C ARG A 58 6.93 -3.52 0.94
N ARG A 59 6.63 -2.36 0.34
CA ARG A 59 5.43 -1.56 0.66
C ARG A 59 4.16 -2.34 0.37
N GLU A 60 4.08 -2.93 -0.82
CA GLU A 60 2.93 -3.74 -1.24
C GLU A 60 2.66 -4.87 -0.26
N ILE A 61 3.69 -5.67 0.07
CA ILE A 61 3.52 -6.80 0.99
C ILE A 61 3.13 -6.34 2.39
N ALA A 62 3.71 -5.26 2.90
CA ALA A 62 3.36 -4.74 4.21
C ALA A 62 1.89 -4.30 4.29
N LEU A 63 1.37 -3.64 3.25
CA LEU A 63 -0.03 -3.24 3.14
C LEU A 63 -0.95 -4.47 3.03
N LYS A 64 -0.60 -5.45 2.18
CA LYS A 64 -1.34 -6.71 2.07
C LYS A 64 -1.41 -7.44 3.41
N CYS A 65 -0.31 -7.52 4.14
CA CYS A 65 -0.28 -8.13 5.46
C CYS A 65 -1.15 -7.40 6.50
N LEU A 66 -1.23 -6.06 6.44
CA LEU A 66 -2.09 -5.26 7.32
C LEU A 66 -3.57 -5.61 7.11
N ILE A 67 -4.01 -5.63 5.85
CA ILE A 67 -5.40 -5.89 5.46
C ILE A 67 -5.83 -7.30 5.82
N ILE A 68 -5.00 -8.29 5.47
CA ILE A 68 -5.23 -9.68 5.90
C ILE A 68 -5.25 -9.77 7.44
N ASN A 69 -4.45 -8.95 8.14
CA ASN A 69 -4.48 -8.93 9.60
C ASN A 69 -5.78 -8.34 10.18
N MET A 70 -6.38 -7.37 9.49
CA MET A 70 -7.71 -6.80 9.82
C MET A 70 -8.86 -7.73 9.43
N ARG A 71 -8.59 -8.83 8.72
CA ARG A 71 -9.57 -9.77 8.14
C ARG A 71 -10.42 -9.15 7.03
N GLU A 72 -9.84 -8.18 6.35
CA GLU A 72 -10.40 -7.54 5.17
C GLU A 72 -9.81 -8.17 3.90
N SER A 73 -10.46 -7.98 2.75
CA SER A 73 -9.96 -8.46 1.46
C SER A 73 -8.90 -7.50 0.93
N VAL A 74 -7.81 -8.06 0.38
CA VAL A 74 -6.71 -7.26 -0.20
C VAL A 74 -7.19 -6.46 -1.40
N GLU A 75 -8.10 -7.06 -2.16
CA GLU A 75 -8.74 -6.51 -3.34
C GLU A 75 -9.59 -5.27 -3.00
N ASP A 76 -10.05 -5.14 -1.75
CA ASP A 76 -10.77 -3.95 -1.28
C ASP A 76 -9.84 -2.73 -1.08
N LEU A 77 -8.57 -2.95 -0.68
CA LEU A 77 -7.61 -1.85 -0.43
C LEU A 77 -6.80 -1.45 -1.66
N ILE A 78 -6.27 -2.43 -2.38
CA ILE A 78 -5.34 -2.21 -3.49
C ILE A 78 -6.02 -2.66 -4.77
N GLN A 79 -6.31 -1.70 -5.63
CA GLN A 79 -6.90 -1.93 -6.94
C GLN A 79 -5.96 -1.38 -8.01
N GLU A 80 -5.74 -2.18 -9.05
CA GLU A 80 -4.93 -1.81 -10.20
C GLU A 80 -5.84 -1.35 -11.33
N PHE A 81 -5.51 -0.20 -11.91
CA PHE A 81 -6.24 0.37 -13.03
C PHE A 81 -5.29 0.69 -14.18
N LEU A 82 -5.75 0.45 -15.39
CA LEU A 82 -5.12 0.99 -16.60
C LEU A 82 -5.35 2.50 -16.66
N VAL A 83 -4.47 3.22 -17.35
CA VAL A 83 -4.66 4.66 -17.61
C VAL A 83 -6.02 4.93 -18.29
N SER A 84 -6.50 4.01 -19.13
CA SER A 84 -7.82 4.09 -19.77
C SER A 84 -9.00 3.96 -18.79
N GLU A 85 -8.77 3.42 -17.60
CA GLU A 85 -9.79 3.19 -16.57
C GLU A 85 -9.77 4.26 -15.48
N LYS A 86 -9.09 5.37 -15.72
CA LYS A 86 -8.93 6.46 -14.74
C LYS A 86 -10.28 6.98 -14.22
N GLU A 87 -11.27 7.13 -15.09
CA GLU A 87 -12.61 7.62 -14.70
C GLU A 87 -13.31 6.66 -13.74
N GLU A 88 -13.16 5.35 -13.93
CA GLU A 88 -13.68 4.32 -13.02
C GLU A 88 -12.98 4.40 -11.65
N ALA A 89 -11.65 4.53 -11.65
CA ALA A 89 -10.87 4.70 -10.42
C ALA A 89 -11.30 5.95 -9.64
N GLU A 90 -11.56 7.07 -10.33
CA GLU A 90 -12.06 8.30 -9.73
C GLU A 90 -13.48 8.13 -9.16
N HIS A 91 -14.36 7.39 -9.84
CA HIS A 91 -15.71 7.10 -9.33
C HIS A 91 -15.68 6.24 -8.06
N ILE A 92 -14.82 5.23 -8.00
CA ILE A 92 -14.62 4.39 -6.80
C ILE A 92 -14.08 5.23 -5.64
N LEU A 93 -13.17 6.17 -5.90
CA LEU A 93 -12.63 7.07 -4.87
C LEU A 93 -13.72 7.90 -4.19
N LEU A 94 -14.77 8.32 -4.91
CA LEU A 94 -15.86 9.12 -4.34
C LEU A 94 -16.65 8.36 -3.26
N GLY A 95 -16.70 7.03 -3.33
CA GLY A 95 -17.35 6.16 -2.34
C GLY A 95 -16.44 5.70 -1.21
N ALA A 96 -15.12 5.91 -1.34
CA ALA A 96 -14.13 5.43 -0.38
C ALA A 96 -13.75 6.50 0.64
N THR A 97 -13.55 6.10 1.90
CA THR A 97 -12.92 6.98 2.90
C THR A 97 -11.42 7.12 2.64
N MET A 98 -10.77 6.06 2.13
CA MET A 98 -9.37 6.02 1.73
C MET A 98 -9.17 4.86 0.75
N ALA A 99 -8.44 5.08 -0.34
CA ALA A 99 -8.07 4.05 -1.31
C ALA A 99 -6.63 4.26 -1.79
N ILE A 100 -5.93 3.18 -2.17
CA ILE A 100 -4.60 3.24 -2.78
C ILE A 100 -4.73 2.66 -4.20
N PHE A 101 -4.57 3.53 -5.21
CA PHE A 101 -4.61 3.12 -6.60
C PHE A 101 -3.21 3.06 -7.19
N ILE A 102 -2.98 2.02 -8.00
CA ILE A 102 -1.82 1.93 -8.87
C ILE A 102 -2.34 2.12 -10.29
N ILE A 103 -1.96 3.23 -10.92
CA ILE A 103 -2.33 3.53 -12.31
C ILE A 103 -1.10 3.33 -13.19
N GLY A 104 -1.18 2.41 -14.15
CA GLY A 104 -0.07 2.05 -15.02
C GLY A 104 -0.46 1.87 -16.49
N ASN A 105 0.54 1.85 -17.36
CA ASN A 105 0.39 1.38 -18.73
C ASN A 105 0.59 -0.16 -18.74
N LEU A 106 -0.12 -0.87 -19.63
CA LEU A 106 0.14 -2.29 -19.89
C LEU A 106 1.64 -2.53 -20.11
N LYS A 107 2.20 -3.51 -19.39
CA LYS A 107 3.58 -4.00 -19.61
C LYS A 107 3.68 -4.75 -20.93
#